data_AF-A0A966UP22-F1
#
_entry.id   AF-A0A966UP22-F1
#
_cell.length_a   1.000
_cell.length_b   1.000
_cell.length_c   1.000
_cell.angle_alpha   90.00
_cell.angle_beta   90.00
_cell.angle_gamma   90.00
#
_symmetry.space_group_name_H-M   'P 1'
#
loop_
_entity.id
_entity.type
_entity.pdbx_description
1 polymer ?
#
loop_
_entity_poly.entity_id
_entity_poly.type
_entity_poly.pdbx_seq_one_letter_code
_entity_poly.pdbx_strand_id
1 'polypeptide(L)'
;METKKTIYGDTGVNPTKPDPDKAQFIMLVYFKNGNKRYFYSYNTSYNAELKKVVENDQISLNKLINQVTVKWKNLYKTAIIYHKPTNKQIYKFVNDQMRYNTTFNYQWQNNKLKIVFLD
;
A
#
# COMPACT_ATOMS: atom_id res chain seq x y z
N MET A 1 -32.90 24.80 -34.81
CA MET A 1 -32.10 23.57 -34.57
C MET A 1 -31.52 23.68 -33.17
N GLU A 2 -32.14 23.01 -32.20
CA GLU A 2 -31.64 22.98 -30.82
C GLU A 2 -30.48 22.00 -30.72
N THR A 3 -29.30 22.51 -30.40
CA THR A 3 -28.13 21.69 -30.08
C THR A 3 -28.31 21.11 -28.69
N LYS A 4 -28.63 19.81 -28.62
CA LYS A 4 -28.55 19.04 -27.37
C LYS A 4 -27.11 19.05 -26.88
N LYS A 5 -26.81 19.89 -25.88
CA LYS A 5 -25.60 19.75 -25.05
C LYS A 5 -25.82 18.57 -24.12
N THR A 6 -25.12 17.46 -24.37
CA THR A 6 -24.94 16.41 -23.38
C THR A 6 -24.13 17.00 -22.22
N ILE A 7 -24.80 17.33 -21.13
CA ILE A 7 -24.15 17.64 -19.85
C ILE A 7 -23.74 16.29 -19.29
N TYR A 8 -22.47 15.90 -19.45
CA TYR A 8 -21.89 14.88 -18.59
C TYR A 8 -21.97 15.45 -17.19
N GLY A 9 -22.76 14.81 -16.32
CA GLY A 9 -22.82 15.15 -14.91
C GLY A 9 -21.41 15.17 -14.37
N ASP A 10 -20.95 16.36 -14.01
CA ASP A 10 -19.73 16.58 -13.27
C ASP A 10 -19.94 15.98 -11.87
N THR A 11 -19.75 14.67 -11.75
CA THR A 11 -19.41 14.10 -10.45
C THR A 11 -18.00 14.58 -10.19
N GLY A 12 -17.87 15.79 -9.64
CA GLY A 12 -16.65 16.54 -9.34
C GLY A 12 -15.75 15.85 -8.31
N VAL A 13 -15.47 14.57 -8.51
CA VAL A 13 -14.45 13.80 -7.82
C VAL A 13 -13.33 13.61 -8.82
N ASN A 14 -12.58 14.69 -9.08
CA ASN A 14 -11.17 14.53 -9.42
C ASN A 14 -10.64 13.50 -8.42
N PRO A 15 -10.02 12.38 -8.84
CA PRO A 15 -9.58 11.39 -7.89
C PRO A 15 -8.51 12.01 -7.01
N THR A 16 -8.93 12.60 -5.88
CA THR A 16 -8.11 13.27 -4.91
C THR A 16 -7.04 12.27 -4.56
N LYS A 17 -5.77 12.67 -4.73
CA LYS A 17 -4.62 11.80 -4.50
C LYS A 17 -4.87 10.97 -3.23
N PRO A 18 -4.62 9.65 -3.25
CA PRO A 18 -4.89 8.79 -2.10
C PRO A 18 -4.31 9.41 -0.84
N ASP A 19 -5.17 9.61 0.17
CA ASP A 19 -4.80 10.23 1.43
C ASP A 19 -3.74 9.37 2.14
N PRO A 20 -2.49 9.85 2.28
CA PRO A 20 -1.43 9.10 2.96
C PRO A 20 -1.81 8.70 4.39
N ASP A 21 -2.77 9.41 5.00
CA ASP A 21 -3.23 9.12 6.35
C ASP A 21 -3.97 7.80 6.49
N LYS A 22 -4.66 7.38 5.44
CA LYS A 22 -5.41 6.12 5.37
C LYS A 22 -4.57 4.90 4.95
N ALA A 23 -3.25 5.05 4.76
CA ALA A 23 -2.41 3.94 4.34
C ALA A 23 -2.28 2.87 5.43
N GLN A 24 -2.48 1.60 5.07
CA GLN A 24 -2.27 0.48 5.98
C GLN A 24 -0.77 0.17 6.16
N PHE A 25 -0.02 0.27 5.05
CA PHE A 25 1.41 0.02 5.03
C PHE A 25 2.15 1.18 4.37
N ILE A 26 3.34 1.46 4.89
CA ILE A 26 4.27 2.44 4.32
C ILE A 26 5.57 1.72 3.98
N MET A 27 6.07 1.92 2.77
CA MET A 27 7.40 1.47 2.37
C MET A 27 8.31 2.67 2.13
N LEU A 28 9.44 2.70 2.82
CA LEU A 28 10.52 3.66 2.60
C LEU A 28 11.67 2.98 1.87
N VAL A 29 12.04 3.51 0.70
CA VAL A 29 13.13 2.98 -0.13
C VAL A 29 14.25 3.99 -0.25
N TYR A 30 15.47 3.56 0.06
CA TYR A 30 16.73 4.28 -0.13
C TYR A 30 17.45 3.71 -1.35
N PHE A 31 17.50 4.48 -2.43
CA PHE A 31 18.07 4.07 -3.71
C PHE A 31 19.59 4.19 -3.73
N LYS A 32 20.25 3.39 -4.59
CA LYS A 32 21.72 3.42 -4.74
C LYS A 32 22.24 4.77 -5.24
N ASN A 33 21.41 5.51 -5.97
CA ASN A 33 21.69 6.87 -6.45
C ASN A 33 21.52 7.97 -5.39
N GLY A 34 21.31 7.63 -4.12
CA GLY A 34 21.15 8.60 -3.03
C GLY A 34 19.73 9.13 -2.85
N ASN A 35 18.80 8.83 -3.74
CA ASN A 35 17.41 9.25 -3.60
C ASN A 35 16.65 8.40 -2.56
N LYS A 36 15.62 9.00 -1.96
CA LYS A 36 14.66 8.28 -1.10
C LYS A 36 13.23 8.48 -1.60
N ARG A 37 12.38 7.44 -1.48
CA ARG A 37 10.94 7.53 -1.82
C ARG A 37 10.09 6.79 -0.82
N TYR A 38 8.88 7.31 -0.61
CA TYR A 38 7.83 6.67 0.18
C TYR A 38 6.77 6.10 -0.76
N PHE A 39 6.29 4.90 -0.45
CA PHE A 39 5.17 4.25 -1.11
C PHE A 39 4.13 3.89 -0.07
N TYR A 40 2.88 4.23 -0.34
CA TYR A 40 1.76 4.02 0.55
C TYR A 40 0.87 2.93 -0.05
N SER A 41 0.52 1.92 0.76
CA SER A 41 -0.39 0.86 0.35
C SER A 41 -1.64 0.90 1.22
N TYR A 42 -2.79 0.84 0.55
CA TYR A 42 -4.12 0.95 1.12
C TYR A 42 -4.79 -0.43 1.08
N ASN A 43 -5.52 -0.81 2.14
CA ASN A 43 -6.27 -2.08 2.20
C ASN A 43 -7.63 -2.00 1.49
N THR A 44 -8.07 -0.80 1.15
CA THR A 44 -9.19 -0.50 0.24
C THR A 44 -8.63 0.12 -1.05
N SER A 45 -9.14 -0.29 -2.22
CA SER A 45 -8.80 0.40 -3.46
C SER A 45 -9.56 1.74 -3.54
N TYR A 46 -9.06 2.71 -4.31
CA TYR A 46 -9.72 4.01 -4.47
C TYR A 46 -11.19 3.90 -4.95
N ASN A 47 -11.50 2.87 -5.76
CA ASN A 47 -12.87 2.57 -6.22
C ASN A 47 -13.68 1.69 -5.25
N ALA A 48 -13.14 1.34 -4.07
CA ALA A 48 -13.74 0.39 -3.13
C ALA A 48 -14.70 1.00 -2.12
N GLU A 49 -14.59 2.30 -1.79
CA GLU A 49 -15.54 2.96 -0.89
C GLU A 49 -16.98 2.90 -1.45
N LEU A 50 -17.14 2.86 -2.78
CA LEU A 50 -18.43 2.68 -3.46
C LEU A 50 -18.84 1.21 -3.70
N LYS A 51 -17.90 0.24 -3.65
CA LYS A 51 -18.12 -1.15 -4.11
C LYS A 51 -18.06 -2.23 -3.03
N LYS A 52 -18.04 -1.86 -1.74
CA LYS A 52 -18.00 -2.82 -0.60
C LYS A 52 -16.90 -3.88 -0.74
N VAL A 53 -15.73 -3.52 -1.26
CA VAL A 53 -14.61 -4.47 -1.38
C VAL A 53 -14.11 -4.81 0.02
N VAL A 54 -13.91 -6.11 0.26
CA VAL A 54 -13.39 -6.63 1.53
C VAL A 54 -11.97 -6.10 1.77
N GLU A 55 -11.75 -5.51 2.95
CA GLU A 55 -10.41 -5.12 3.40
C GLU A 55 -9.51 -6.35 3.51
N ASN A 56 -8.37 -6.30 2.83
CA ASN A 56 -7.42 -7.40 2.81
C ASN A 56 -5.99 -6.87 2.94
N ASP A 57 -5.49 -6.88 4.18
CA ASP A 57 -4.15 -6.39 4.50
C ASP A 57 -3.04 -7.22 3.81
N GLN A 58 -3.28 -8.52 3.57
CA GLN A 58 -2.32 -9.40 2.88
C GLN A 58 -2.06 -8.96 1.44
N ILE A 59 -3.11 -8.66 0.69
CA ILE A 59 -2.99 -8.16 -0.69
C ILE A 59 -2.20 -6.86 -0.71
N SER A 60 -2.46 -5.96 0.23
CA SER A 60 -1.80 -4.66 0.30
C SER A 60 -0.33 -4.75 0.67
N LEU A 61 0.03 -5.68 1.56
CA LEU A 61 1.43 -5.97 1.88
C LEU A 61 2.16 -6.59 0.68
N ASN A 62 1.56 -7.58 0.02
CA ASN A 62 2.14 -8.26 -1.13
C ASN A 62 2.46 -7.30 -2.28
N LYS A 63 1.66 -6.26 -2.50
CA LYS A 63 1.95 -5.22 -3.50
C LYS A 63 3.27 -4.51 -3.22
N LEU A 64 3.53 -4.14 -1.96
CA LEU A 64 4.79 -3.48 -1.58
C LEU A 64 5.97 -4.45 -1.67
N ILE A 65 5.80 -5.69 -1.22
CA ILE A 65 6.83 -6.75 -1.36
C ILE A 65 7.19 -6.93 -2.83
N ASN A 66 6.22 -7.14 -3.72
CA ASN A 66 6.49 -7.29 -5.16
C ASN A 66 7.17 -6.05 -5.74
N GLN A 67 6.78 -4.86 -5.29
CA GLN A 67 7.40 -3.64 -5.76
C GLN A 67 8.89 -3.57 -5.39
N VAL A 68 9.27 -3.99 -4.18
CA VAL A 68 10.68 -3.99 -3.77
C VAL A 68 11.46 -5.16 -4.37
N THR A 69 10.92 -6.38 -4.41
CA THR A 69 11.64 -7.58 -4.86
C THR A 69 11.70 -7.74 -6.38
N VAL A 70 10.74 -7.15 -7.11
CA VAL A 70 10.66 -7.26 -8.57
C VAL A 70 10.98 -5.92 -9.23
N LYS A 71 10.16 -4.88 -8.97
CA LYS A 71 10.28 -3.60 -9.70
C LYS A 71 11.55 -2.84 -9.36
N TRP A 72 11.96 -2.84 -8.09
CA TRP A 72 13.13 -2.09 -7.63
C TRP A 72 14.38 -2.95 -7.45
N LYS A 73 14.33 -4.23 -7.86
CA LYS A 73 15.46 -5.15 -7.72
C LYS A 73 16.75 -4.55 -8.27
N ASN A 74 17.85 -4.67 -7.53
CA ASN A 74 19.18 -4.12 -7.82
C ASN A 74 19.29 -2.58 -7.80
N LEU A 75 18.20 -1.84 -7.60
CA LEU A 75 18.19 -0.37 -7.66
C LEU A 75 18.27 0.30 -6.28
N TYR A 76 17.98 -0.42 -5.20
CA TYR A 76 17.99 0.11 -3.83
C TYR A 76 19.11 -0.46 -2.96
N LYS A 77 19.54 0.33 -1.96
CA LYS A 77 20.43 -0.10 -0.88
C LYS A 77 19.63 -0.69 0.27
N THR A 78 18.54 -0.03 0.64
CA THR A 78 17.67 -0.46 1.75
C THR A 78 16.23 -0.12 1.46
N ALA A 79 15.32 -1.03 1.80
CA ALA A 79 13.89 -0.78 1.79
C ALA A 79 13.28 -1.31 3.08
N ILE A 80 12.38 -0.53 3.68
CA ILE A 80 11.74 -0.85 4.96
C ILE A 80 10.23 -0.73 4.78
N ILE A 81 9.49 -1.76 5.18
CA ILE A 81 8.03 -1.76 5.18
C ILE A 81 7.55 -1.70 6.62
N TYR A 82 6.66 -0.75 6.92
CA TYR A 82 6.03 -0.55 8.21
C TYR A 82 4.53 -0.81 8.12
N HIS A 83 3.97 -1.39 9.17
CA HIS A 83 2.54 -1.38 9.40
C HIS A 83 2.18 -0.08 10.10
N LYS A 84 1.46 0.81 9.40
CA LYS A 84 1.23 2.17 9.87
C LYS A 84 0.44 2.22 11.18
N PRO A 85 -0.67 1.48 11.37
CA PRO A 85 -1.48 1.57 12.58
C PRO A 85 -0.74 1.18 13.87
N THR A 86 0.21 0.25 13.79
CA THR A 86 0.96 -0.23 14.97
C THR A 86 2.39 0.29 15.02
N ASN A 87 2.83 1.04 14.01
CA ASN A 87 4.21 1.47 13.79
C ASN A 87 5.26 0.34 13.84
N LYS A 88 4.85 -0.93 13.70
CA LYS A 88 5.77 -2.08 13.69
C LYS A 88 6.45 -2.17 12.33
N GLN A 89 7.78 -2.29 12.33
CA GLN A 89 8.53 -2.69 11.13
C GLN A 89 8.12 -4.11 10.76
N ILE A 90 7.79 -4.35 9.50
CA ILE A 90 7.36 -5.66 9.00
C ILE A 90 8.51 -6.34 8.29
N TYR A 91 9.11 -5.64 7.33
CA TYR A 91 10.24 -6.14 6.55
C TYR A 91 11.34 -5.11 6.46
N LYS A 92 12.58 -5.59 6.42
CA LYS A 92 13.74 -4.82 5.98
C LYS A 92 14.48 -5.60 4.91
N PHE A 93 14.69 -4.97 3.76
CA PHE A 93 15.51 -5.50 2.68
C PHE A 93 16.78 -4.67 2.58
N VAL A 94 17.93 -5.33 2.40
CA VAL A 94 19.23 -4.71 2.18
C VAL A 94 19.90 -5.41 1.01
N ASN A 95 20.27 -4.64 -0.02
CA ASN A 95 20.86 -5.17 -1.25
C ASN A 95 20.10 -6.40 -1.78
N ASP A 96 18.79 -6.24 -2.00
CA ASP A 96 17.90 -7.28 -2.55
C ASP A 96 17.65 -8.50 -1.66
N GLN A 97 18.22 -8.53 -0.44
CA GLN A 97 18.02 -9.61 0.51
C GLN A 97 17.20 -9.15 1.71
N MET A 98 16.22 -9.98 2.12
CA MET A 98 15.49 -9.75 3.36
C MET A 98 16.42 -9.98 4.56
N ARG A 99 16.50 -8.98 5.44
CA ARG A 99 17.33 -8.99 6.66
C ARG A 99 16.51 -9.01 7.94
N TYR A 100 15.26 -8.60 7.87
CA TYR A 100 14.35 -8.60 9.00
C TYR A 100 12.95 -8.93 8.53
N ASN A 101 12.25 -9.73 9.32
CA ASN A 101 10.86 -10.11 9.15
C ASN A 101 10.21 -10.22 10.54
N THR A 102 9.15 -9.46 10.77
CA THR A 102 8.34 -9.59 11.99
C THR A 102 7.39 -10.76 11.84
N THR A 103 7.23 -11.55 12.90
CA THR A 103 6.27 -12.65 12.91
C THR A 103 4.85 -12.12 13.10
N PHE A 104 3.93 -12.53 12.23
CA PHE A 104 2.51 -12.20 12.31
C PHE A 104 1.70 -13.26 11.56
N ASN A 105 0.40 -13.31 11.84
CA ASN A 105 -0.58 -14.11 11.11
C ASN A 105 -1.69 -13.21 10.57
N TYR A 106 -2.42 -13.70 9.55
CA TYR A 106 -3.65 -13.08 9.12
C TYR A 106 -4.85 -13.79 9.74
N GLN A 107 -5.80 -13.02 10.27
CA GLN A 107 -7.03 -13.53 10.86
C GLN A 107 -8.24 -12.85 10.23
N TRP A 108 -9.31 -13.63 10.02
CA TRP A 108 -10.60 -13.11 9.59
C TRP A 108 -11.36 -12.53 10.77
N GLN A 109 -11.76 -11.27 10.69
CA GLN A 109 -12.58 -10.58 11.69
C GLN A 109 -13.62 -9.71 11.00
N ASN A 110 -14.91 -9.88 11.35
CA ASN A 110 -16.02 -9.12 10.77
C ASN A 110 -16.01 -9.08 9.22
N ASN A 111 -15.78 -10.23 8.60
CA ASN A 111 -15.65 -10.38 7.14
C ASN A 111 -14.51 -9.55 6.51
N LYS A 112 -13.44 -9.27 7.27
CA LYS A 112 -12.22 -8.58 6.82
C LYS A 112 -10.99 -9.38 7.22
N LEU A 113 -9.95 -9.37 6.38
CA LEU A 113 -8.67 -10.03 6.70
C LEU A 113 -7.72 -9.01 7.35
N LYS A 114 -7.32 -9.28 8.59
CA LYS A 114 -6.48 -8.40 9.41
C LYS A 114 -5.17 -9.08 9.82
N ILE A 115 -4.12 -8.29 9.97
CA ILE A 115 -2.84 -8.75 10.51
C ILE A 115 -2.89 -8.78 12.06
N VAL A 116 -2.36 -9.85 12.65
CA VAL A 116 -2.19 -10.04 14.09
C VAL A 116 -0.73 -10.37 14.35
N PHE A 117 -0.04 -9.50 15.09
CA PHE A 117 1.36 -9.70 15.44
C PHE A 117 1.50 -10.77 16.51
N LEU A 118 2.49 -11.65 16.34
CA LEU A 118 2.85 -12.64 17.34
C LEU A 118 4.00 -12.04 18.16
N ASP A 119 3.87 -12.05 19.48
CA ASP A 119 4.93 -11.66 20.40
C ASP A 119 5.88 -12.84 20.68
#